data_AF-A0A833RJX7-F1
#
_entry.id   AF-A0A833RJX7-F1
#
_cell.length_a   1.000
_cell.length_b   1.000
_cell.length_c   1.000
_cell.angle_alpha   90.00
_cell.angle_beta   90.00
_cell.angle_gamma   90.00
#
_symmetry.space_group_name_H-M   'P 1'
#
loop_
_entity.id
_entity.type
_entity.pdbx_description
1 polymer ?
#
loop_
_entity_poly.entity_id
_entity_poly.type
_entity_poly.pdbx_seq_one_letter_code
_entity_poly.pdbx_strand_id
1 'polypeptide(L)' 'MSEKRLPKPQLRGLHVARIKRSFGIAALICVVTSVSWKVLVMDTYNRKVEDFYKTYDPMKSLDRMNKAGLMESYQP' A
#
# COMPACT_ATOMS: atom_id res chain seq x y z
N MET A 1 53.41 32.29 -0.93
CA MET A 1 52.22 31.49 -1.30
C MET A 1 51.57 31.01 -0.02
N SER A 2 50.36 31.47 0.29
CA SER A 2 49.64 31.02 1.49
C SER A 2 49.12 29.61 1.26
N GLU A 3 49.62 28.63 2.02
CA GLU A 3 49.15 27.25 1.99
C GLU A 3 47.67 27.19 2.37
N LYS A 4 46.86 26.61 1.48
CA LYS A 4 45.43 26.39 1.72
C LYS A 4 45.24 25.25 2.72
N ARG A 5 45.32 25.56 4.03
CA ARG A 5 45.14 24.58 5.10
C ARG A 5 43.66 24.20 5.22
N LEU A 6 43.39 22.89 5.20
CA LEU A 6 42.04 22.37 5.34
C LEU A 6 41.51 22.65 6.76
N PRO A 7 40.28 23.20 6.89
CA PRO A 7 39.67 23.42 8.21
C PRO A 7 39.39 22.07 8.90
N LYS A 8 39.51 22.04 10.23
CA LYS A 8 39.32 20.81 11.01
C LYS A 8 37.87 20.32 10.90
N PRO A 9 37.62 19.09 10.42
CA PRO A 9 36.28 18.56 10.31
C PRO A 9 35.72 18.18 11.69
N GLN A 10 34.42 17.87 11.75
CA GLN A 10 33.79 17.40 12.97
C GLN A 10 34.25 15.97 13.30
N LEU A 11 34.96 15.79 14.42
CA LEU A 11 35.53 14.51 14.85
C LEU A 11 34.73 13.80 15.96
N ARG A 12 33.66 14.42 16.47
CA ARG A 12 32.86 13.89 17.58
C ARG A 12 31.36 13.90 17.25
N GLY A 13 30.63 12.94 17.81
CA GLY A 13 29.17 12.86 17.67
C GLY A 13 28.68 12.44 16.27
N LEU A 14 29.55 11.92 15.40
CA LEU A 14 29.17 11.51 14.05
C LEU A 14 28.07 10.43 14.05
N HIS A 15 28.11 9.52 15.01
CA HIS A 15 27.11 8.46 15.14
C HIS A 15 25.71 9.03 15.46
N VAL A 16 25.62 9.96 16.41
CA VAL A 16 24.35 10.60 16.78
C VAL A 16 23.81 11.42 15.61
N ALA A 17 24.67 12.15 14.88
CA ALA A 17 24.28 12.90 13.70
C ALA A 17 23.72 11.98 12.60
N ARG A 18 24.37 10.83 12.36
CA ARG A 18 23.91 9.83 11.40
C ARG A 18 22.57 9.21 11.80
N ILE A 19 22.42 8.80 13.06
CA ILE A 19 21.19 8.19 13.56
C ILE A 19 20.01 9.14 13.42
N LYS A 20 20.16 10.42 13.83
CA LYS A 20 19.08 11.40 13.70
C LYS A 20 18.60 11.55 12.25
N ARG A 21 19.53 11.60 11.31
CA ARG A 21 19.21 11.66 9.87
C ARG A 21 18.51 10.38 9.40
N SER A 22 19.06 9.22 9.76
CA SER A 22 18.48 7.92 9.38
C SER A 22 17.08 7.73 9.97
N PHE A 23 16.83 8.15 11.20
CA PHE A 23 15.51 8.07 11.83
C PHE A 23 14.48 8.95 11.10
N GLY A 24 14.85 10.18 10.74
CA GLY A 24 13.96 11.06 9.96
C GLY A 24 13.60 10.46 8.61
N ILE A 25 14.58 9.87 7.91
CA ILE A 25 14.34 9.19 6.63
C ILE A 25 13.47 7.95 6.82
N ALA A 26 13.74 7.13 7.84
CA ALA A 26 12.98 5.93 8.12
C ALA A 26 11.51 6.25 8.42
N ALA A 27 11.25 7.27 9.24
CA ALA A 27 9.89 7.71 9.55
C ALA A 27 9.13 8.12 8.27
N LEU A 28 9.77 8.86 7.37
CA LEU A 28 9.18 9.25 6.09
C LEU A 28 8.86 8.03 5.22
N ILE A 29 9.78 7.08 5.12
CA ILE A 29 9.57 5.85 4.33
C ILE A 29 8.40 5.04 4.89
N CYS A 30 8.29 4.90 6.22
CA CYS A 30 7.18 4.20 6.84
C CYS A 30 5.84 4.83 6.48
N VAL A 31 5.71 6.16 6.62
CA VAL A 31 4.47 6.88 6.28
C VAL A 31 4.11 6.69 4.81
N VAL A 32 5.08 6.89 3.91
CA VAL A 32 4.85 6.71 2.46
C VAL A 32 4.37 5.29 2.17
N THR A 33 5.05 4.29 2.70
CA THR A 33 4.71 2.88 2.47
C THR A 33 3.30 2.55 2.97
N SER A 34 2.94 3.00 4.17
CA SER A 34 1.60 2.77 4.73
C SER A 34 0.51 3.44 3.89
N VAL A 35 0.72 4.67 3.44
CA VAL A 35 -0.24 5.39 2.58
C VAL A 35 -0.36 4.71 1.22
N SER A 36 0.77 4.34 0.60
CA SER A 36 0.77 3.63 -0.68
C SER A 36 0.01 2.31 -0.58
N TRP A 37 0.20 1.54 0.49
CA TRP A 37 -0.53 0.29 0.68
C TRP A 37 -2.04 0.50 0.82
N LYS A 38 -2.45 1.50 1.62
CA LYS A 38 -3.87 1.83 1.78
C LYS A 38 -4.52 2.17 0.44
N VAL A 39 -3.93 3.12 -0.29
CA VAL A 39 -4.52 3.64 -1.53
C VAL A 39 -4.48 2.62 -2.66
N LEU A 40 -3.36 1.93 -2.83
CA LEU A 40 -3.18 1.04 -3.98
C LEU A 40 -3.80 -0.34 -3.78
N VAL A 41 -3.90 -0.83 -2.55
CA VAL A 41 -4.37 -2.20 -2.27
C VAL A 41 -5.72 -2.20 -1.59
N MET A 42 -5.84 -1.55 -0.43
CA MET A 42 -7.07 -1.62 0.37
C MET A 42 -8.22 -0.90 -0.33
N ASP A 43 -7.99 0.34 -0.75
CA ASP A 43 -9.03 1.16 -1.37
C ASP A 43 -9.43 0.60 -2.75
N THR A 44 -8.48 0.04 -3.51
CA THR A 44 -8.80 -0.61 -4.80
C THR A 44 -9.61 -1.89 -4.61
N TYR A 45 -9.30 -2.70 -3.60
CA TYR A 45 -10.08 -3.89 -3.26
C TYR A 45 -11.50 -3.52 -2.84
N ASN A 46 -11.63 -2.58 -1.90
CA ASN A 46 -12.93 -2.13 -1.39
C ASN A 46 -13.80 -1.57 -2.53
N ARG A 47 -13.21 -0.75 -3.41
CA ARG A 47 -13.89 -0.20 -4.58
C ARG A 47 -14.37 -1.29 -5.54
N LYS A 48 -13.57 -2.33 -5.81
CA LYS A 48 -13.99 -3.45 -6.67
C LYS A 48 -15.18 -4.20 -6.09
N VAL A 49 -15.17 -4.44 -4.78
CA VAL A 49 -16.28 -5.09 -4.08
C VAL A 49 -17.53 -4.22 -4.16
N GLU A 50 -17.40 -2.93 -3.88
CA GLU A 50 -18.52 -1.98 -3.97
C GLU A 50 -19.09 -1.90 -5.40
N ASP A 51 -18.24 -1.78 -6.41
CA ASP A 51 -18.64 -1.68 -7.81
C ASP A 51 -19.32 -2.97 -8.30
N PHE A 52 -18.91 -4.14 -7.80
CA PHE A 52 -19.62 -5.39 -8.04
C PHE A 52 -21.03 -5.35 -7.46
N TYR A 53 -21.19 -5.00 -6.18
CA TYR A 53 -22.50 -5.00 -5.53
C TYR A 53 -23.45 -3.91 -6.01
N LYS A 54 -22.95 -2.79 -6.56
CA LYS A 54 -23.79 -1.75 -7.18
C LYS A 54 -24.66 -2.26 -8.33
N THR A 55 -24.15 -3.24 -9.09
CA THR A 55 -24.80 -3.75 -10.30
C THR A 55 -25.22 -5.21 -10.18
N TYR A 56 -25.00 -5.82 -9.01
CA TYR A 56 -25.26 -7.22 -8.78
C TYR A 56 -26.76 -7.48 -8.60
N ASP A 57 -27.34 -8.25 -9.52
CA ASP A 57 -28.68 -8.81 -9.42
C ASP A 57 -28.60 -10.29 -9.00
N PRO A 58 -29.03 -10.64 -7.77
CA PRO A 58 -29.00 -12.00 -7.26
C PRO A 58 -29.86 -12.99 -8.06
N MET A 59 -30.99 -12.55 -8.60
CA MET A 59 -31.90 -13.45 -9.32
C MET A 59 -31.31 -13.84 -10.68
N LYS A 60 -30.66 -12.88 -11.35
CA LYS A 60 -29.97 -13.11 -12.62
C LYS A 60 -28.69 -13.93 -12.46
N SER A 61 -27.98 -13.82 -11.33
CA SER A 61 -26.84 -14.70 -11.06
C SER A 61 -27.30 -16.13 -10.79
N LEU A 62 -28.37 -16.30 -10.02
CA LEU A 62 -28.97 -17.59 -9.71
C LEU A 62 -29.50 -18.28 -10.97
N ASP A 63 -30.25 -17.57 -11.83
CA ASP A 63 -30.73 -18.12 -13.11
C ASP A 63 -29.58 -18.63 -14.00
N ARG A 64 -28.45 -17.91 -14.04
CA ARG A 64 -27.24 -18.37 -14.75
C ARG A 64 -26.67 -19.65 -14.14
N MET A 65 -26.64 -19.77 -12.82
CA MET A 65 -26.11 -20.96 -12.12
C MET A 65 -27.02 -22.17 -12.28
N ASN A 66 -28.34 -21.95 -12.21
CA ASN A 66 -29.36 -22.97 -12.44
C ASN A 66 -29.30 -23.52 -13.87
N LYS A 67 -29.23 -22.64 -14.87
CA LYS A 67 -29.08 -23.04 -16.28
C LYS A 67 -27.76 -23.78 -16.56
N ALA A 68 -26.71 -23.48 -15.79
CA ALA A 68 -25.45 -24.20 -15.85
C ALA A 68 -25.48 -25.55 -15.12
N GLY A 69 -26.59 -25.92 -14.47
CA GLY A 69 -26.73 -27.18 -13.73
C GLY A 69 -25.87 -27.26 -12.47
N LEU A 70 -25.44 -26.11 -11.93
CA LEU A 70 -24.56 -26.06 -10.75
C LEU A 70 -25.31 -26.24 -9.43
N MET A 71 -26.62 -25.97 -9.42
CA MET A 71 -27.44 -26.02 -8.21
C MET A 71 -28.16 -27.37 -8.12
N GLU A 72 -27.79 -28.21 -7.16
CA GLU A 72 -28.45 -29.50 -6.91
C GLU A 72 -29.91 -29.33 -6.46
N SER A 73 -30.23 -28.23 -5.78
CA SER A 73 -31.59 -27.91 -5.33
C SER A 73 -32.52 -27.46 -6.46
N TYR A 74 -31.96 -27.13 -7.62
CA TYR A 74 -32.73 -26.75 -8.79
C TYR A 74 -32.83 -27.93 -9.75
N GLN A 75 -34.01 -28.54 -9.78
CA GLN A 75 -34.37 -29.49 -10.84
C GLN A 75 -34.93 -28.70 -12.03
N PRO A 76 -34.51 -29.00 -13.28
CA PRO A 76 -34.92 -28.26 -14.48
C PRO A 76 -36.42 -28.32 -14.75
#